data_AF-A0A521CFY2-F1
#
_entry.id   AF-A0A521CFY2-F1
#
_cell.length_a   1.000
_cell.length_b   1.000
_cell.length_c   1.000
_cell.angle_alpha   90.00
_cell.angle_beta   90.00
_cell.angle_gamma   90.00
#
_symmetry.space_group_name_H-M   'P 1'
#
loop_
_entity.id
_entity.type
_entity.pdbx_description
1 polymer ?
#
loop_
_entity_poly.entity_id
_entity_poly.type
_entity_poly.pdbx_seq_one_letter_code
_entity_poly.pdbx_strand_id
1 'polypeptide(L)' 'MGASSVPDGVDFTSIYSSSDLIVANSLSRIDGANNIHILGVTHLGLLTDRRVQNLIIENLAK' A
#
# COMPACT_ATOMS: atom_id res chain seq x y z
N MET A 1 -6.88 -7.47 -12.26
CA MET A 1 -6.85 -8.63 -11.34
C MET A 1 -5.90 -8.28 -10.21
N GLY A 2 -6.37 -8.38 -8.97
CA GLY A 2 -5.61 -8.16 -7.73
C GLY A 2 -6.33 -8.93 -6.61
N ALA A 3 -5.65 -9.20 -5.49
CA ALA A 3 -6.29 -9.86 -4.36
C ALA A 3 -7.41 -8.98 -3.79
N SER A 4 -8.60 -9.53 -3.59
CA SER A 4 -9.72 -8.79 -2.98
C SER A 4 -9.72 -8.87 -1.45
N SER A 5 -9.05 -9.88 -0.87
CA SER A 5 -8.99 -10.11 0.57
C SER A 5 -7.66 -10.70 0.99
N VAL A 6 -7.30 -10.49 2.25
CA VAL A 6 -6.10 -11.07 2.88
C VAL A 6 -6.30 -12.56 3.17
N PRO A 7 -5.31 -13.43 2.90
CA PRO A 7 -5.35 -14.84 3.32
C PRO A 7 -5.31 -15.00 4.85
N ASP A 8 -5.92 -16.08 5.34
CA ASP A 8 -5.92 -16.38 6.78
C ASP A 8 -4.50 -16.51 7.35
N GLY A 9 -4.27 -15.89 8.51
CA GLY A 9 -3.00 -15.94 9.23
C GLY A 9 -1.88 -15.07 8.66
N VAL A 10 -2.19 -14.16 7.75
CA VAL A 10 -1.22 -13.22 7.16
C VAL A 10 -1.60 -11.79 7.54
N ASP A 11 -0.67 -11.05 8.12
CA ASP A 11 -0.81 -9.59 8.25
C ASP A 11 -0.43 -8.91 6.93
N PHE A 12 -1.32 -8.08 6.40
CA PHE A 12 -1.12 -7.44 5.11
C PHE A 12 -1.22 -5.92 5.24
N THR A 13 -0.25 -5.21 4.66
CA THR A 13 -0.28 -3.75 4.53
C THR A 13 -0.28 -3.36 3.06
N SER A 14 -1.29 -2.61 2.63
CA SER A 14 -1.37 -2.07 1.26
C SER A 14 -1.12 -0.57 1.31
N ILE A 15 -0.05 -0.11 0.65
CA ILE A 15 0.32 1.32 0.57
C ILE A 15 0.11 1.79 -0.86
N TYR A 16 -0.73 2.81 -1.07
CA TYR A 16 -1.06 3.34 -2.39
C TYR A 16 -1.23 4.85 -2.38
N SER A 17 -1.13 5.48 -3.55
CA SER A 17 -1.09 6.94 -3.66
C SER A 17 -2.09 7.47 -4.67
N SER A 18 -2.75 8.60 -4.37
CA SER A 18 -3.60 9.29 -5.36
C SER A 18 -2.83 9.89 -6.54
N SER A 19 -1.50 9.94 -6.45
CA SER A 19 -0.62 10.37 -7.54
C SER A 19 -0.03 9.20 -8.33
N ASP A 20 -0.46 7.96 -8.02
CA ASP A 20 -0.24 6.81 -8.89
C ASP A 20 -1.21 6.89 -10.08
N LEU A 21 -0.66 7.17 -11.26
CA LEU A 21 -1.42 7.25 -12.52
C LEU A 21 -1.33 5.96 -13.33
N ILE A 22 -0.70 4.92 -12.78
CA ILE A 22 -0.54 3.61 -13.42
C ILE A 22 -1.55 2.62 -12.82
N VAL A 23 -1.68 2.61 -11.49
CA VAL A 23 -2.60 1.72 -10.77
C VAL A 23 -3.65 2.57 -10.06
N ALA A 24 -4.92 2.38 -10.42
CA ALA A 24 -6.02 3.04 -9.74
C ALA A 24 -6.16 2.56 -8.28
N ASN A 25 -6.35 3.48 -7.33
CA ASN A 25 -6.43 3.18 -5.88
C ASN A 25 -7.48 2.12 -5.52
N SER A 26 -8.56 2.00 -6.30
CA SER A 26 -9.59 0.96 -6.08
C SER A 26 -9.04 -0.45 -6.22
N LEU A 27 -7.98 -0.64 -7.01
CA LEU A 27 -7.30 -1.92 -7.20
C LEU A 27 -6.25 -2.21 -6.11
N SER A 28 -5.90 -1.22 -5.29
CA SER A 28 -4.93 -1.37 -4.20
C SER A 28 -5.61 -1.68 -2.87
N ARG A 29 -6.92 -1.45 -2.73
CA ARG A 29 -7.67 -1.72 -1.51
C ARG A 29 -7.94 -3.22 -1.38
N ILE A 30 -7.55 -3.82 -0.26
CA ILE A 30 -7.69 -5.25 0.02
C ILE A 30 -8.46 -5.42 1.33
N ASP A 31 -9.53 -6.22 1.33
CA ASP A 31 -10.33 -6.47 2.53
C ASP A 31 -9.51 -7.24 3.57
N GLY A 32 -9.54 -6.77 4.82
CA GLY A 32 -8.74 -7.32 5.92
C GLY A 32 -7.30 -6.79 6.01
N ALA A 33 -6.83 -5.99 5.03
CA ALA A 33 -5.51 -5.38 5.09
C ALA A 33 -5.51 -4.04 5.84
N ASN A 34 -4.34 -3.64 6.35
CA ASN A 34 -4.06 -2.26 6.70
C ASN A 34 -3.87 -1.42 5.42
N ASN A 35 -4.95 -0.76 4.98
CA ASN A 35 -4.97 0.01 3.74
C ASN A 35 -4.55 1.46 3.96
N ILE A 36 -3.32 1.81 3.62
CA ILE A 36 -2.70 3.12 3.83
C ILE A 36 -2.69 3.92 2.54
N HIS A 37 -3.49 4.99 2.50
CA HIS A 37 -3.53 5.93 1.38
C HIS A 37 -2.61 7.13 1.65
N ILE A 38 -1.75 7.47 0.69
CA ILE A 38 -0.88 8.65 0.74
C ILE A 38 -1.10 9.58 -0.47
N LEU A 39 -0.52 10.78 -0.41
CA LEU A 39 -0.66 11.81 -1.44
C LEU A 39 0.71 12.22 -2.00
N GLY A 40 0.73 12.58 -3.29
CA GLY A 40 1.89 13.21 -3.93
C GLY A 40 3.02 12.26 -4.28
N VAL A 41 2.84 10.95 -4.19
CA VAL A 41 3.84 9.94 -4.54
C VAL A 41 3.44 9.25 -5.84
N THR A 42 4.29 9.30 -6.86
CA THR A 42 4.04 8.60 -8.14
C THR A 42 4.19 7.08 -7.97
N HIS A 43 3.75 6.31 -8.96
CA HIS A 43 3.87 4.84 -8.95
C HIS A 43 5.28 4.35 -8.56
N LEU A 44 6.32 4.81 -9.29
CA LEU A 44 7.70 4.47 -8.98
C LEU A 44 8.21 5.13 -7.69
N GLY A 45 7.65 6.29 -7.33
CA GLY A 45 7.93 6.94 -6.07
C GLY A 45 7.55 6.10 -4.85
N LEU A 46 6.57 5.19 -4.96
CA LEU A 46 6.22 4.28 -3.86
C LEU A 46 7.40 3.37 -3.46
N LEU A 47 8.37 3.15 -4.35
CA LEU A 47 9.57 2.36 -4.05
C LEU A 47 10.66 3.14 -3.32
N THR A 48 10.65 4.48 -3.36
CA THR A 48 11.78 5.31 -2.91
C THR A 48 11.39 6.47 -1.98
N ASP A 49 10.11 6.82 -1.87
CA ASP A 49 9.63 7.90 -1.00
C ASP A 49 9.89 7.55 0.47
N ARG A 50 10.55 8.47 1.18
CA ARG A 50 10.94 8.27 2.58
C ARG A 50 9.75 8.01 3.52
N ARG A 51 8.58 8.60 3.24
CA ARG A 51 7.37 8.35 4.04
C ARG A 51 6.89 6.92 3.84
N VAL A 52 6.98 6.38 2.61
CA VAL A 52 6.65 4.98 2.34
C VAL A 52 7.64 4.05 3.04
N GLN A 53 8.94 4.37 3.00
CA GLN A 53 9.95 3.57 3.71
C GLN A 53 9.71 3.52 5.22
N ASN A 54 9.31 4.64 5.84
CA ASN A 54 8.94 4.66 7.25
C ASN A 54 7.71 3.78 7.53
N LEU A 55 6.68 3.85 6.69
CA LEU A 55 5.48 3.02 6.83
C LEU A 55 5.81 1.52 6.68
N ILE A 56 6.74 1.16 5.81
CA ILE A 56 7.23 -0.22 5.67
C ILE A 56 7.90 -0.67 6.98
N ILE A 57 8.82 0.12 7.52
CA ILE A 57 9.53 -0.20 8.77
C ILE A 57 8.53 -0.35 9.93
N GLU A 58 7.60 0.60 10.09
CA GLU A 58 6.60 0.59 11.16
C GLU A 58 5.69 -0.64 11.13
N ASN A 59 5.38 -1.18 9.94
CA ASN A 59 4.50 -2.35 9.81
C ASN A 59 5.25 -3.69 9.81
N LEU A 60 6.56 -3.70 9.53
CA LEU A 60 7.41 -4.89 9.67
C LEU A 60 7.95 -5.09 11.10
N ALA A 61 7.96 -4.03 11.91
CA ALA A 61 8.42 -4.08 13.29
C ALA A 61 7.33 -4.48 14.31
N LYS A 62 6.13 -4.80 13.84
CA LYS A 62 5.02 -5.31 14.67
C LYS A 62 5.15 -6.82 14.85
#